data_AF-A0A8T4HKV5-F1
#
_entry.id   AF-A0A8T4HKV5-F1
#
_cell.length_a   1.000
_cell.length_b   1.000
_cell.length_c   1.000
_cell.angle_alpha   90.00
_cell.angle_beta   90.00
_cell.angle_gamma   90.00
#
_symmetry.space_group_name_H-M   'P 1'
#
loop_
_entity.id
_entity.type
_entity.pdbx_description
1 polymer ?
#
loop_
_entity_poly.entity_id
_entity_poly.type
_entity_poly.pdbx_seq_one_letter_code
_entity_poly.pdbx_strand_id
1 'polypeptide(L)'
;MARQRGGDNAHRKRKQQGARRHREVYVFAEGEVTEDEYAQIVLEHGVRKHPDLPVKCEFRTPTERKPLPLVEDAVALARRVRREARKAKLTEDDDRWPQVWCLFDRDQHRHIPEAIALAKREKIEVAYSHPCFELWRLLHYQNYTSTFGCVCNDARDRLRQQPDFAKTYGPNIKRVDDNLVKHVRPGQVLSDTPGQSRPGPSRYKKAKGFAQRLNGQHNHPDPCHWDPYTDVWEFVERALDVIDY
;
A
#
# COMPACT_ATOMS: atom_id res chain seq x y z
N MET A 1 -46.50 -58.95 -8.55
CA MET A 1 -45.43 -58.46 -7.64
C MET A 1 -44.54 -57.53 -8.47
N ALA A 2 -44.72 -56.22 -8.36
CA ALA A 2 -43.96 -55.27 -7.53
C ALA A 2 -42.61 -54.85 -8.15
N ARG A 3 -42.49 -53.54 -8.47
CA ARG A 3 -41.35 -52.82 -9.05
C ARG A 3 -40.18 -52.68 -8.06
N GLN A 4 -38.95 -52.46 -8.56
CA GLN A 4 -38.17 -51.25 -8.20
C GLN A 4 -36.98 -50.97 -9.15
N ARG A 5 -36.79 -49.66 -9.39
CA ARG A 5 -35.73 -48.96 -10.15
C ARG A 5 -34.57 -48.61 -9.21
N GLY A 6 -33.39 -48.36 -9.77
CA GLY A 6 -32.34 -47.49 -9.20
C GLY A 6 -31.06 -48.26 -8.83
N GLY A 7 -29.85 -47.79 -9.12
CA GLY A 7 -29.46 -46.43 -9.45
C GLY A 7 -28.03 -46.33 -9.97
N ASP A 8 -27.82 -45.26 -10.72
CA ASP A 8 -26.57 -44.78 -11.27
C ASP A 8 -25.50 -44.61 -10.18
N ASN A 9 -24.38 -45.33 -10.30
CA ASN A 9 -23.17 -44.98 -9.59
C ASN A 9 -22.35 -44.00 -10.45
N ALA A 10 -22.86 -42.78 -10.54
CA ALA A 10 -22.10 -41.61 -10.93
C ALA A 10 -21.00 -41.37 -9.89
N HIS A 11 -19.83 -41.98 -10.11
CA HIS A 11 -18.57 -41.56 -9.50
C HIS A 11 -18.15 -40.20 -10.09
N ARG A 12 -18.98 -39.18 -9.86
CA ARG A 12 -18.61 -37.78 -10.04
C ARG A 12 -17.71 -37.47 -8.85
N LYS A 13 -16.41 -37.72 -9.02
CA LYS A 13 -15.35 -37.21 -8.15
C LYS A 13 -15.72 -35.76 -7.81
N ARG A 14 -16.08 -35.57 -6.54
CA ARG A 14 -16.46 -34.30 -5.94
C ARG A 14 -15.30 -33.35 -6.25
N LYS A 15 -15.53 -32.43 -7.19
CA LYS A 15 -14.55 -31.42 -7.63
C LYS A 15 -13.95 -30.84 -6.36
N GLN A 16 -12.64 -31.00 -6.18
CA GLN A 16 -11.93 -30.50 -5.01
C GLN A 16 -12.40 -29.08 -4.72
N GLN A 17 -12.75 -28.88 -3.45
CA GLN A 17 -13.17 -27.62 -2.86
C GLN A 17 -12.34 -26.48 -3.44
N GLY A 18 -13.04 -25.42 -3.88
CA GLY A 18 -12.45 -24.33 -4.65
C GLY A 18 -11.15 -23.85 -4.02
N ALA A 19 -10.09 -23.75 -4.83
CA ALA A 19 -8.86 -23.09 -4.46
C ALA A 19 -9.20 -21.83 -3.66
N ARG A 20 -8.69 -21.72 -2.42
CA ARG A 20 -8.92 -20.54 -1.56
C ARG A 20 -8.57 -19.32 -2.40
N ARG A 21 -9.58 -18.60 -2.85
CA ARG A 21 -9.40 -17.44 -3.72
C ARG A 21 -8.79 -16.35 -2.86
N HIS A 22 -7.63 -15.87 -3.29
CA HIS A 22 -6.97 -14.73 -2.67
C HIS A 22 -7.73 -13.45 -2.98
N ARG A 23 -7.55 -12.45 -2.13
CA ARG A 23 -7.91 -11.08 -2.46
C ARG A 23 -6.85 -10.53 -3.41
N GLU A 24 -7.30 -10.09 -4.59
CA GLU A 24 -6.42 -9.51 -5.61
C GLU A 24 -6.30 -8.00 -5.40
N VAL A 25 -5.08 -7.51 -5.28
CA VAL A 25 -4.76 -6.09 -5.15
C VAL A 25 -3.79 -5.74 -6.25
N TYR A 26 -4.18 -4.80 -7.10
CA TYR A 26 -3.33 -4.27 -8.16
C TYR A 26 -2.88 -2.87 -7.80
N VAL A 27 -1.58 -2.61 -7.94
CA VAL A 27 -0.99 -1.34 -7.52
C VAL A 27 -0.26 -0.69 -8.68
N PHE A 28 -0.51 0.60 -8.88
CA PHE A 28 0.31 1.45 -9.73
C PHE A 28 1.00 2.48 -8.84
N ALA A 29 2.32 2.59 -8.96
CA ALA A 29 3.11 3.53 -8.19
C ALA A 29 3.85 4.50 -9.11
N GLU A 30 4.06 5.74 -8.63
CA GLU A 30 4.93 6.70 -9.30
C GLU A 30 6.40 6.29 -9.18
N GLY A 31 6.81 5.79 -8.01
CA GLY A 31 8.14 5.25 -7.82
C GLY A 31 8.35 3.90 -8.51
N GLU A 32 9.61 3.59 -8.73
CA GLU A 32 10.06 2.46 -9.54
C GLU A 32 10.26 1.18 -8.72
N VAL A 33 10.60 1.35 -7.44
CA VAL A 33 11.16 0.29 -6.57
C VAL A 33 10.67 0.44 -5.14
N THR A 34 10.74 1.65 -4.58
CA THR A 34 10.55 1.91 -3.14
C THR A 34 9.24 1.37 -2.60
N GLU A 35 8.13 1.67 -3.29
CA GLU A 35 6.77 1.33 -2.86
C GLU A 35 6.49 -0.17 -2.98
N ASP A 36 7.03 -0.82 -4.00
CA ASP A 36 6.91 -2.27 -4.21
C ASP A 36 7.68 -3.04 -3.13
N GLU A 37 8.97 -2.71 -2.93
CA GLU A 37 9.78 -3.34 -1.88
C GLU A 37 9.18 -3.11 -0.49
N TYR A 38 8.67 -1.91 -0.21
CA TYR A 38 7.96 -1.63 1.03
C TYR A 38 6.73 -2.53 1.20
N ALA A 39 5.88 -2.64 0.17
CA ALA A 39 4.67 -3.46 0.22
C ALA A 39 5.02 -4.95 0.41
N GLN A 40 6.07 -5.44 -0.25
CA GLN A 40 6.54 -6.82 -0.10
C GLN A 40 6.99 -7.11 1.33
N ILE A 41 7.80 -6.23 1.93
CA ILE A 41 8.24 -6.37 3.33
C ILE A 41 7.03 -6.40 4.28
N VAL A 42 6.05 -5.50 4.08
CA VAL A 42 4.84 -5.43 4.91
C VAL A 42 3.97 -6.68 4.74
N LEU A 43 3.85 -7.24 3.53
CA LEU A 43 3.10 -8.46 3.28
C LEU A 43 3.78 -9.70 3.89
N GLU A 44 5.11 -9.76 3.87
CA GLU A 44 5.89 -10.89 4.38
C GLU A 44 5.94 -10.94 5.91
N HIS A 45 6.09 -9.78 6.55
CA HIS A 45 6.37 -9.70 7.99
C HIS A 45 5.22 -9.11 8.82
N GLY A 46 4.19 -8.55 8.18
CA GLY A 46 3.10 -7.88 8.87
C GLY A 46 2.06 -8.82 9.49
N VAL A 47 1.45 -8.35 10.59
CA VAL A 47 0.32 -8.99 11.24
C VAL A 47 -0.94 -8.76 10.41
N ARG A 48 -1.47 -9.85 9.84
CA ARG A 48 -2.68 -9.87 9.02
C ARG A 48 -3.91 -9.50 9.83
N LYS A 49 -4.75 -8.61 9.30
CA LYS A 49 -6.09 -8.36 9.88
C LYS A 49 -6.99 -9.58 9.70
N HIS A 50 -6.94 -10.20 8.51
CA HIS A 50 -7.70 -11.41 8.19
C HIS A 50 -6.74 -12.55 7.78
N PRO A 51 -6.24 -13.37 8.73
CA PRO A 51 -5.29 -14.45 8.43
C PRO A 51 -5.80 -15.50 7.44
N ASP A 52 -7.12 -15.69 7.38
CA ASP A 52 -7.76 -16.66 6.49
C ASP A 52 -7.95 -16.18 5.05
N LEU A 53 -7.68 -14.89 4.78
CA LEU A 53 -7.82 -14.23 3.49
C LEU A 53 -6.43 -13.88 2.94
N PRO A 54 -5.80 -14.76 2.15
CA PRO A 54 -4.52 -14.44 1.54
C PRO A 54 -4.67 -13.26 0.58
N VAL A 55 -3.79 -12.26 0.67
CA VAL A 55 -3.71 -11.13 -0.27
C VAL A 55 -2.63 -11.41 -1.29
N LYS A 56 -2.98 -11.28 -2.57
CA LYS A 56 -2.05 -11.26 -3.69
C LYS A 56 -1.96 -9.83 -4.19
N CYS A 57 -0.81 -9.19 -3.94
CA CYS A 57 -0.52 -7.85 -4.40
C CYS A 57 0.36 -7.90 -5.66
N GLU A 58 -0.07 -7.26 -6.74
CA GLU A 58 0.68 -7.16 -8.00
C GLU A 58 0.91 -5.69 -8.36
N PHE A 59 2.16 -5.27 -8.39
CA PHE A 59 2.55 -3.97 -8.94
C PHE A 59 2.54 -4.03 -10.47
N ARG A 60 2.02 -2.97 -11.09
CA ARG A 60 1.87 -2.84 -12.54
C ARG A 60 2.67 -1.64 -12.99
N THR A 61 3.43 -1.83 -14.06
CA THR A 61 4.17 -0.74 -14.71
C THR A 61 3.16 0.19 -15.41
N PRO A 62 3.05 1.47 -15.02
CA PRO A 62 2.23 2.43 -15.73
C PRO A 62 2.91 2.84 -17.05
N THR A 63 2.11 3.37 -17.96
CA THR A 63 2.55 3.97 -19.23
C THR A 63 3.35 5.25 -18.96
N GLU A 64 2.86 6.08 -18.04
CA GLU A 64 3.54 7.28 -17.54
C GLU A 64 3.41 7.36 -16.01
N ARG A 65 4.52 7.73 -15.35
CA ARG A 65 4.57 7.92 -13.89
C ARG A 65 4.20 9.35 -13.52
N LYS A 66 2.98 9.70 -13.87
CA LYS A 66 2.33 10.94 -13.46
C LYS A 66 0.95 10.60 -12.92
N PRO A 67 0.43 11.31 -11.91
CA PRO A 67 -0.82 10.96 -11.23
C PRO A 67 -2.00 10.69 -12.17
N LEU A 68 -2.23 11.56 -13.16
CA LEU A 68 -3.38 11.41 -14.05
C LEU A 68 -3.26 10.18 -14.99
N PRO A 69 -2.20 10.04 -15.81
CA PRO A 69 -2.00 8.82 -16.62
C PRO A 69 -1.97 7.53 -15.79
N LEU A 70 -1.37 7.58 -14.59
CA LEU A 70 -1.30 6.44 -13.69
C LEU A 70 -2.71 6.00 -13.25
N VAL A 71 -3.61 6.94 -12.94
CA VAL A 71 -5.02 6.64 -12.65
C VAL A 71 -5.75 6.15 -13.91
N GLU A 72 -5.48 6.68 -15.10
CA GLU A 72 -6.10 6.20 -16.35
C GLU A 72 -5.76 4.73 -16.63
N ASP A 73 -4.50 4.33 -16.45
CA ASP A 73 -4.06 2.94 -16.56
C ASP A 73 -4.75 2.05 -15.51
N ALA A 74 -4.88 2.54 -14.27
CA ALA A 74 -5.59 1.87 -13.20
C ALA A 74 -7.08 1.65 -13.54
N VAL A 75 -7.74 2.64 -14.15
CA VAL A 75 -9.13 2.53 -14.61
C VAL A 75 -9.28 1.46 -15.69
N ALA A 76 -8.36 1.43 -16.67
CA ALA A 76 -8.36 0.42 -17.72
C ALA A 76 -8.22 -1.01 -17.12
N LEU A 77 -7.31 -1.19 -16.16
CA LEU A 77 -7.14 -2.46 -15.47
C LEU A 77 -8.38 -2.83 -14.63
N ALA A 78 -8.90 -1.88 -13.84
CA ALA A 78 -10.06 -2.08 -12.98
C ALA A 78 -11.27 -2.61 -13.75
N ARG A 79 -11.55 -2.05 -14.94
CA ARG A 79 -12.64 -2.52 -15.81
C ARG A 79 -12.45 -3.98 -16.24
N ARG A 80 -11.22 -4.40 -16.51
CA ARG A 80 -10.89 -5.78 -16.88
C ARG A 80 -11.05 -6.73 -15.70
N VAL A 81 -10.39 -6.46 -14.58
CA VAL A 81 -10.34 -7.38 -13.42
C VAL A 81 -11.72 -7.49 -12.75
N ARG A 82 -12.49 -6.39 -12.66
CA ARG A 82 -13.86 -6.42 -12.13
C ARG A 82 -14.82 -7.22 -13.02
N ARG A 83 -14.63 -7.18 -14.34
CA ARG A 83 -15.40 -8.02 -15.27
C ARG A 83 -15.07 -9.50 -15.08
N GLU A 84 -13.80 -9.83 -14.86
CA GLU A 84 -13.35 -11.20 -14.57
C GLU A 84 -13.91 -11.69 -13.21
N ALA A 85 -13.90 -10.83 -12.18
CA ALA A 85 -14.50 -11.11 -10.88
C ALA A 85 -16.01 -11.38 -10.97
N ARG A 86 -16.75 -10.59 -11.75
CA ARG A 86 -18.19 -10.82 -12.01
C ARG A 86 -18.45 -12.16 -12.70
N LYS A 87 -17.63 -12.51 -13.71
CA LYS A 87 -17.69 -13.85 -14.35
C LYS A 87 -17.41 -14.96 -13.34
N ALA A 88 -16.55 -14.70 -12.36
CA ALA A 88 -16.23 -15.59 -11.26
C ALA A 88 -17.29 -15.60 -10.13
N LYS A 89 -18.42 -14.87 -10.30
CA LYS A 89 -19.54 -14.72 -9.36
C LYS A 89 -19.18 -14.03 -8.04
N LEU A 90 -18.18 -13.15 -8.05
CA LEU A 90 -17.91 -12.25 -6.92
C LEU A 90 -18.80 -11.00 -7.02
N THR A 91 -19.18 -10.47 -5.87
CA THR A 91 -19.89 -9.20 -5.71
C THR A 91 -18.95 -8.12 -5.19
N GLU A 92 -19.31 -6.84 -5.32
CA GLU A 92 -18.49 -5.73 -4.83
C GLU A 92 -18.28 -5.76 -3.30
N ASP A 93 -19.21 -6.37 -2.55
CA ASP A 93 -19.12 -6.57 -1.11
C ASP A 93 -18.31 -7.82 -0.68
N ASP A 94 -17.77 -8.57 -1.65
CA ASP A 94 -16.94 -9.74 -1.35
C ASP A 94 -15.52 -9.29 -0.99
N ASP A 95 -14.95 -9.78 0.12
CA ASP A 95 -13.58 -9.44 0.53
C ASP A 95 -12.52 -9.81 -0.52
N ARG A 96 -12.85 -10.69 -1.46
CA ARG A 96 -12.00 -11.10 -2.58
C ARG A 96 -12.20 -10.26 -3.83
N TRP A 97 -13.11 -9.29 -3.80
CA TRP A 97 -13.31 -8.38 -4.92
C TRP A 97 -12.00 -7.63 -5.23
N PRO A 98 -11.58 -7.59 -6.51
CA PRO A 98 -10.29 -7.03 -6.86
C PRO A 98 -10.25 -5.53 -6.57
N GLN A 99 -9.17 -5.10 -5.93
CA GLN A 99 -8.90 -3.70 -5.66
C GLN A 99 -7.80 -3.19 -6.56
N VAL A 100 -7.93 -1.93 -6.96
CA VAL A 100 -6.92 -1.23 -7.75
C VAL A 100 -6.56 0.05 -7.01
N TRP A 101 -5.27 0.22 -6.76
CA TRP A 101 -4.69 1.28 -5.98
C TRP A 101 -3.70 2.08 -6.81
N CYS A 102 -3.69 3.39 -6.60
CA CYS A 102 -2.69 4.31 -7.14
C CYS A 102 -1.90 4.93 -5.97
N LEU A 103 -0.59 4.79 -6.00
CA LEU A 103 0.34 5.43 -5.08
C LEU A 103 1.08 6.52 -5.84
N PHE A 104 0.92 7.77 -5.44
CA PHE A 104 1.66 8.86 -6.06
C PHE A 104 1.96 9.98 -5.07
N ASP A 105 3.03 10.69 -5.38
CA ASP A 105 3.53 11.79 -4.59
C ASP A 105 2.95 13.11 -5.11
N ARG A 106 2.99 14.15 -4.28
CA ARG A 106 2.60 15.49 -4.76
C ARG A 106 3.66 16.11 -5.66
N ASP A 107 4.94 15.94 -5.30
CA ASP A 107 6.05 16.69 -5.89
C ASP A 107 5.94 16.74 -7.43
N GLN A 108 6.00 17.95 -8.01
CA GLN A 108 6.03 18.24 -9.45
C GLN A 108 4.75 18.08 -10.31
N HIS A 109 3.59 17.65 -9.77
CA HIS A 109 2.42 17.41 -10.62
C HIS A 109 1.33 18.49 -10.54
N ARG A 110 0.90 18.98 -11.71
CA ARG A 110 -0.16 20.00 -11.82
C ARG A 110 -1.58 19.45 -11.79
N HIS A 111 -1.76 18.15 -12.05
CA HIS A 111 -3.06 17.53 -12.29
C HIS A 111 -3.52 16.58 -11.17
N ILE A 112 -3.07 16.84 -9.93
CA ILE A 112 -3.43 16.03 -8.76
C ILE A 112 -4.95 16.07 -8.50
N PRO A 113 -5.63 17.23 -8.50
CA PRO A 113 -7.08 17.27 -8.28
C PRO A 113 -7.86 16.47 -9.32
N GLU A 114 -7.46 16.54 -10.59
CA GLU A 114 -8.08 15.80 -11.69
C GLU A 114 -7.87 14.30 -11.55
N ALA A 115 -6.66 13.87 -11.17
CA ALA A 115 -6.34 12.46 -10.91
C ALA A 115 -7.18 11.89 -9.75
N ILE A 116 -7.28 12.62 -8.63
CA ILE A 116 -8.08 12.22 -7.47
C ILE A 116 -9.57 12.17 -7.83
N ALA A 117 -10.08 13.16 -8.57
CA ALA A 117 -11.47 13.20 -9.01
C ALA A 117 -11.80 12.02 -9.95
N LEU A 118 -10.91 11.69 -10.89
CA LEU A 118 -11.03 10.52 -11.76
C LEU A 118 -11.03 9.22 -10.94
N ALA A 119 -10.08 9.06 -10.02
CA ALA A 119 -9.96 7.88 -9.17
C ALA A 119 -11.25 7.66 -8.37
N LYS A 120 -11.76 8.70 -7.70
CA LYS A 120 -13.02 8.64 -6.95
C LYS A 120 -14.21 8.24 -7.83
N ARG A 121 -14.34 8.82 -9.02
CA ARG A 121 -15.42 8.49 -9.96
C ARG A 121 -15.41 7.03 -10.39
N GLU A 122 -14.23 6.47 -10.62
CA GLU A 122 -14.04 5.11 -11.12
C GLU A 122 -13.81 4.08 -10.00
N LYS A 123 -13.96 4.49 -8.73
CA LYS A 123 -13.72 3.69 -7.53
C LYS A 123 -12.30 3.11 -7.48
N ILE A 124 -11.30 3.88 -7.88
CA ILE A 124 -9.88 3.55 -7.71
C ILE A 124 -9.44 4.13 -6.37
N GLU A 125 -8.78 3.32 -5.56
CA GLU A 125 -8.26 3.77 -4.27
C GLU A 125 -6.94 4.51 -4.50
N VAL A 126 -6.69 5.54 -3.70
CA VAL A 126 -5.47 6.36 -3.79
C VAL A 126 -4.79 6.34 -2.43
N ALA A 127 -3.47 6.14 -2.44
CA ALA A 127 -2.60 6.50 -1.34
C ALA A 127 -1.67 7.61 -1.81
N TYR A 128 -1.74 8.74 -1.14
CA TYR A 128 -1.12 10.00 -1.49
C TYR A 128 -0.18 10.46 -0.37
N SER A 129 1.00 10.94 -0.76
CA SER A 129 1.99 11.48 0.17
C SER A 129 2.49 12.83 -0.30
N HIS A 130 2.50 13.80 0.61
CA HIS A 130 2.95 15.17 0.40
C HIS A 130 4.03 15.54 1.41
N PRO A 131 5.25 15.86 0.98
CA PRO A 131 5.65 16.08 -0.42
C PRO A 131 5.90 14.80 -1.21
N CYS A 132 6.30 13.71 -0.54
CA CYS A 132 6.65 12.45 -1.19
C CYS A 132 6.60 11.23 -0.25
N PHE A 133 6.77 10.01 -0.77
CA PHE A 133 6.71 8.76 -0.01
C PHE A 133 7.77 8.67 1.11
N GLU A 134 8.90 9.36 0.96
CA GLU A 134 9.91 9.49 2.01
C GLU A 134 9.36 10.07 3.32
N LEU A 135 8.29 10.89 3.27
CA LEU A 135 7.60 11.35 4.48
C LEU A 135 7.06 10.17 5.27
N TRP A 136 6.34 9.25 4.63
CA TRP A 136 5.78 8.07 5.28
C TRP A 136 6.89 7.23 5.94
N ARG A 137 8.02 7.05 5.25
CA ARG A 137 9.20 6.39 5.81
C ARG A 137 9.81 7.15 6.99
N LEU A 138 9.85 8.49 6.94
CA LEU A 138 10.36 9.32 8.03
C LEU A 138 9.53 9.19 9.31
N LEU A 139 8.19 9.10 9.17
CA LEU A 139 7.27 8.95 10.29
C LEU A 139 7.47 7.63 11.07
N HIS A 140 8.15 6.64 10.49
CA HIS A 140 8.53 5.43 11.21
C HIS A 140 9.62 5.69 12.28
N TYR A 141 10.39 6.76 12.16
CA TYR A 141 11.50 7.08 13.06
C TYR A 141 11.18 8.25 13.98
N GLN A 142 10.55 9.29 13.44
CA GLN A 142 10.30 10.52 14.19
C GLN A 142 8.96 11.14 13.81
N ASN A 143 8.36 11.83 14.78
CA ASN A 143 7.27 12.74 14.47
C ASN A 143 7.81 13.90 13.63
N TYR A 144 7.01 14.37 12.68
CA TYR A 144 7.30 15.58 11.93
C TYR A 144 6.03 16.41 11.81
N THR A 145 6.12 17.71 12.07
CA THR A 145 4.96 18.61 12.09
C THR A 145 5.23 19.96 11.42
N SER A 146 6.42 20.16 10.86
CA SER A 146 6.74 21.38 10.10
C SER A 146 6.34 21.20 8.63
N THR A 147 6.10 22.29 7.92
CA THR A 147 5.89 22.24 6.47
C THR A 147 7.20 21.91 5.74
N PHE A 148 7.12 21.25 4.59
CA PHE A 148 8.29 21.04 3.72
C PHE A 148 8.41 22.08 2.61
N GLY A 149 7.48 23.06 2.55
CA GLY A 149 7.46 24.06 1.50
C GLY A 149 7.30 23.44 0.12
N CYS A 150 6.62 22.29 0.04
CA CYS A 150 6.48 21.47 -1.16
C CYS A 150 7.78 20.87 -1.74
N VAL A 151 8.89 20.80 -0.97
CA VAL A 151 10.17 20.25 -1.44
C VAL A 151 10.40 18.82 -0.91
N CYS A 152 10.45 17.81 -1.78
CA CYS A 152 10.70 16.42 -1.36
C CYS A 152 12.10 16.19 -0.77
N ASN A 153 13.11 16.95 -1.21
CA ASN A 153 14.50 16.77 -0.76
C ASN A 153 14.64 16.88 0.76
N ASP A 154 13.87 17.76 1.41
CA ASP A 154 13.93 17.94 2.86
C ASP A 154 13.45 16.69 3.63
N ALA A 155 12.40 16.01 3.16
CA ALA A 155 11.91 14.78 3.78
C ALA A 155 12.94 13.66 3.63
N ARG A 156 13.52 13.55 2.42
CA ARG A 156 14.56 12.57 2.09
C ARG A 156 15.85 12.78 2.88
N ASP A 157 16.32 14.02 3.00
CA ASP A 157 17.55 14.35 3.72
C ASP A 157 17.40 14.12 5.22
N ARG A 158 16.23 14.44 5.79
CA ARG A 158 15.93 14.12 7.19
C ARG A 158 15.87 12.62 7.46
N LEU A 159 15.35 11.83 6.52
CA LEU A 159 15.34 10.37 6.61
C LEU A 159 16.78 9.82 6.62
N ARG A 160 17.66 10.33 5.76
CA ARG A 160 19.08 9.94 5.70
C ARG A 160 19.84 10.25 6.98
N GLN A 161 19.48 11.33 7.67
CA GLN A 161 20.11 11.74 8.93
C GLN A 161 19.69 10.88 10.12
N GLN A 162 18.66 10.03 9.99
CA GLN A 162 18.25 9.13 11.07
C GLN A 162 19.33 8.05 11.30
N PRO A 163 19.97 7.99 12.49
CA PRO A 163 21.06 7.04 12.74
C PRO A 163 20.64 5.59 12.53
N ASP A 164 19.41 5.24 12.92
CA ASP A 164 18.91 3.88 12.81
C ASP A 164 18.52 3.51 11.37
N PHE A 165 18.16 4.49 10.54
CA PHE A 165 17.95 4.30 9.10
C PHE A 165 19.28 3.99 8.38
N ALA A 166 20.31 4.80 8.61
CA ALA A 166 21.61 4.64 7.95
C ALA A 166 22.29 3.29 8.29
N LYS A 167 22.19 2.84 9.55
CA LYS A 167 22.73 1.55 10.01
C LYS A 167 22.16 0.35 9.26
N THR A 168 20.94 0.45 8.72
CA THR A 168 20.31 -0.65 7.97
C THR A 168 21.03 -1.01 6.67
N TYR A 169 21.81 -0.08 6.11
CA TYR A 169 22.63 -0.33 4.92
C TYR A 169 24.01 -0.92 5.26
N GLY A 170 24.41 -0.89 6.53
CA GLY A 170 25.67 -1.46 7.03
C GLY A 170 26.22 -0.68 8.24
N PRO A 171 27.01 -1.34 9.11
CA PRO A 171 27.49 -0.76 10.37
C PRO A 171 28.40 0.47 10.17
N ASN A 172 29.04 0.60 9.01
CA ASN A 172 30.01 1.67 8.72
C ASN A 172 29.45 2.77 7.79
N ILE A 173 28.16 2.73 7.45
CA ILE A 173 27.56 3.70 6.52
C ILE A 173 27.05 4.91 7.32
N LYS A 174 27.71 6.06 7.13
CA LYS A 174 27.35 7.34 7.77
C LYS A 174 26.45 8.23 6.90
N ARG A 175 26.41 7.98 5.58
CA ARG A 175 25.57 8.69 4.60
C ARG A 175 25.07 7.70 3.57
N VAL A 176 23.78 7.75 3.25
CA VAL A 176 23.15 6.89 2.26
C VAL A 176 23.04 7.66 0.95
N ASP A 177 23.59 7.10 -0.12
CA ASP A 177 23.50 7.67 -1.48
C ASP A 177 22.07 7.57 -2.05
N ASP A 178 21.77 8.38 -3.06
CA ASP A 178 20.46 8.48 -3.72
C ASP A 178 19.94 7.13 -4.22
N ASN A 179 20.81 6.30 -4.81
CA ASN A 179 20.40 5.01 -5.34
C ASN A 179 20.11 3.99 -4.21
N LEU A 180 20.85 4.07 -3.10
CA LEU A 180 20.60 3.19 -1.96
C LEU A 180 19.29 3.54 -1.25
N VAL A 181 18.95 4.84 -1.13
CA VAL A 181 17.72 5.27 -0.44
C VAL A 181 16.44 4.75 -1.11
N LYS A 182 16.46 4.54 -2.42
CA LYS A 182 15.32 3.99 -3.18
C LYS A 182 14.98 2.56 -2.74
N HIS A 183 15.96 1.81 -2.25
CA HIS A 183 15.70 0.47 -1.77
C HIS A 183 15.23 0.47 -0.31
N VAL A 184 14.20 -0.30 -0.02
CA VAL A 184 13.62 -0.46 1.32
C VAL A 184 14.13 -1.77 1.92
N ARG A 185 14.59 -1.71 3.18
CA ARG A 185 15.09 -2.89 3.90
C ARG A 185 14.16 -3.25 5.06
N PRO A 186 14.01 -4.53 5.43
CA PRO A 186 13.18 -4.95 6.55
C PRO A 186 13.47 -4.18 7.84
N GLY A 187 14.75 -4.02 8.22
CA GLY A 187 15.13 -3.26 9.42
C GLY A 187 14.75 -1.77 9.41
N GLN A 188 14.36 -1.22 8.25
CA GLN A 188 13.86 0.14 8.14
C GLN A 188 12.38 0.27 8.48
N VAL A 189 11.62 -0.80 8.27
CA VAL A 189 10.15 -0.81 8.34
C VAL A 189 9.70 -1.52 9.60
N LEU A 190 10.33 -2.66 9.90
CA LEU A 190 9.92 -3.55 10.98
C LEU A 190 10.39 -3.07 12.35
N SER A 191 9.63 -3.44 13.37
CA SER A 191 9.89 -3.10 14.76
C SER A 191 11.06 -3.88 15.39
N ASP A 192 11.63 -4.86 14.68
CA ASP A 192 12.64 -5.77 15.21
C ASP A 192 13.98 -5.08 15.54
N THR A 193 14.11 -4.70 16.81
CA THR A 193 15.40 -4.80 17.49
C THR A 193 15.40 -6.14 18.24
N PRO A 194 16.28 -7.10 17.92
CA PRO A 194 16.48 -8.27 18.77
C PRO A 194 16.81 -7.78 20.20
N GLY A 195 15.95 -8.08 21.18
CA GLY A 195 16.19 -7.78 22.59
C GLY A 195 15.40 -6.63 23.24
N GLN A 196 14.41 -6.01 22.57
CA GLN A 196 13.51 -5.08 23.28
C GLN A 196 12.41 -5.83 24.05
N SER A 197 12.61 -5.97 25.35
CA SER A 197 11.71 -6.63 26.31
C SER A 197 10.56 -5.74 26.84
N ARG A 198 10.11 -4.72 26.10
CA ARG A 198 9.03 -3.82 26.57
C ARG A 198 7.89 -3.69 25.56
N PRO A 199 6.62 -3.65 26.04
CA PRO A 199 5.43 -3.54 25.20
C PRO A 199 5.21 -2.08 24.77
N GLY A 200 6.03 -1.59 23.84
CA GLY A 200 5.79 -0.31 23.17
C GLY A 200 4.89 -0.48 21.95
N PRO A 201 4.23 0.59 21.45
CA PRO A 201 3.60 0.53 20.13
C PRO A 201 4.68 0.26 19.08
N SER A 202 4.34 -0.60 18.13
CA SER A 202 5.17 -0.91 16.97
C SER A 202 5.56 0.34 16.18
N ARG A 203 6.57 0.19 15.32
CA ARG A 203 6.99 1.23 14.40
C ARG A 203 5.83 1.67 13.50
N TYR A 204 5.02 0.72 13.03
CA TYR A 204 3.81 1.01 12.27
C TYR A 204 2.80 1.87 13.04
N LYS A 205 2.43 1.46 14.27
CA LYS A 205 1.43 2.18 15.07
C LYS A 205 1.87 3.60 15.41
N LYS A 206 3.16 3.81 15.65
CA LYS A 206 3.75 5.14 15.81
C LYS A 206 3.62 5.97 14.53
N ALA A 207 4.04 5.42 13.38
CA ALA A 207 3.97 6.10 12.09
C ALA A 207 2.54 6.49 11.72
N LYS A 208 1.59 5.56 11.86
CA LYS A 208 0.16 5.81 11.66
C LYS A 208 -0.36 6.92 12.58
N GLY A 209 -0.01 6.89 13.87
CA GLY A 209 -0.41 7.92 14.82
C GLY A 209 0.19 9.30 14.54
N PHE A 210 1.37 9.39 13.90
CA PHE A 210 1.89 10.67 13.40
C PHE A 210 1.14 11.12 12.14
N ALA A 211 0.93 10.23 11.17
CA ALA A 211 0.20 10.53 9.94
C ALA A 211 -1.23 11.02 10.21
N GLN A 212 -1.97 10.36 11.08
CA GLN A 212 -3.33 10.78 11.45
C GLN A 212 -3.36 12.15 12.10
N ARG A 213 -2.37 12.48 12.95
CA ARG A 213 -2.24 13.80 13.56
C ARG A 213 -1.85 14.88 12.56
N LEU A 214 -1.05 14.54 11.54
CA LEU A 214 -0.74 15.43 10.43
C LEU A 214 -1.99 15.71 9.59
N ASN A 215 -2.68 14.65 9.16
CA ASN A 215 -3.86 14.76 8.31
C ASN A 215 -4.98 15.57 8.99
N GLY A 216 -5.13 15.43 10.32
CA GLY A 216 -6.12 16.18 11.10
C GLY A 216 -5.87 17.69 11.23
N GLN A 217 -4.71 18.20 10.80
CA GLN A 217 -4.41 19.64 10.77
C GLN A 217 -4.95 20.32 9.51
N HIS A 218 -5.37 19.55 8.51
CA HIS A 218 -5.78 20.06 7.22
C HIS A 218 -7.31 20.11 7.12
N ASN A 219 -7.82 21.28 6.77
CA ASN A 219 -9.26 21.52 6.52
C ASN A 219 -9.53 22.06 5.11
N HIS A 220 -8.49 22.27 4.31
CA HIS A 220 -8.60 22.80 2.96
C HIS A 220 -9.24 21.75 2.03
N PRO A 221 -10.16 22.10 1.13
CA PRO A 221 -10.80 21.12 0.25
C PRO A 221 -9.87 20.56 -0.84
N ASP A 222 -8.83 21.31 -1.22
CA ASP A 222 -7.83 20.89 -2.20
C ASP A 222 -6.62 20.22 -1.51
N PRO A 223 -6.35 18.93 -1.79
CA PRO A 223 -5.21 18.16 -1.28
C PRO A 223 -3.83 18.73 -1.65
N CYS A 224 -3.76 19.63 -2.63
CA CYS A 224 -2.51 20.31 -2.99
C CYS A 224 -1.96 21.19 -1.86
N HIS A 225 -2.82 21.61 -0.92
CA HIS A 225 -2.47 22.48 0.20
C HIS A 225 -2.12 21.71 1.48
N TRP A 226 -2.24 20.37 1.47
CA TRP A 226 -1.98 19.56 2.65
C TRP A 226 -0.49 19.22 2.78
N ASP A 227 0.31 20.18 3.27
CA ASP A 227 1.76 20.01 3.52
C ASP A 227 2.07 20.05 5.01
N PRO A 228 2.59 18.98 5.64
CA PRO A 228 2.74 17.62 5.12
C PRO A 228 1.46 16.79 5.25
N TYR A 229 1.27 15.78 4.40
CA TYR A 229 0.14 14.86 4.46
C TYR A 229 0.54 13.46 3.99
N THR A 230 0.00 12.41 4.60
CA THR A 230 0.12 11.06 4.05
C THR A 230 -1.00 10.14 4.52
N ASP A 231 -1.61 9.40 3.60
CA ASP A 231 -2.59 8.35 3.89
C ASP A 231 -2.12 6.97 3.42
N VAL A 232 -0.81 6.78 3.23
CA VAL A 232 -0.21 5.48 2.90
C VAL A 232 -0.54 4.40 3.95
N TRP A 233 -0.84 4.78 5.20
CA TRP A 233 -1.33 3.85 6.21
C TRP A 233 -2.68 3.20 5.82
N GLU A 234 -3.53 3.88 5.05
CA GLU A 234 -4.76 3.28 4.50
C GLU A 234 -4.44 2.19 3.48
N PHE A 235 -3.42 2.37 2.63
CA PHE A 235 -2.96 1.33 1.73
C PHE A 235 -2.49 0.08 2.49
N VAL A 236 -1.76 0.27 3.60
CA VAL A 236 -1.34 -0.85 4.47
C VAL A 236 -2.54 -1.61 5.04
N GLU A 237 -3.51 -0.93 5.66
CA GLU A 237 -4.62 -1.62 6.34
C GLU A 237 -5.68 -2.12 5.38
N ARG A 238 -5.99 -1.33 4.35
CA ARG A 238 -7.06 -1.63 3.41
C ARG A 238 -6.51 -2.53 2.34
N ALA A 239 -5.51 -2.11 1.56
CA ALA A 239 -5.02 -2.89 0.42
C ALA A 239 -4.27 -4.14 0.90
N LEU A 240 -3.23 -3.95 1.71
CA LEU A 240 -2.38 -5.05 2.14
C LEU A 240 -3.05 -5.89 3.22
N ASP A 241 -4.05 -5.38 3.95
CA ASP A 241 -4.74 -6.11 5.03
C ASP A 241 -3.79 -6.47 6.19
N VAL A 242 -2.94 -5.49 6.55
CA VAL A 242 -1.97 -5.56 7.64
C VAL A 242 -2.31 -4.51 8.70
N ILE A 243 -2.29 -4.89 9.97
CA ILE A 243 -2.61 -4.01 11.12
C ILE A 243 -1.40 -3.69 12.01
N ASP A 244 -0.29 -4.39 11.83
CA ASP A 244 0.91 -4.20 12.62
C ASP A 244 2.16 -4.77 11.94
N TYR A 245 3.34 -4.21 12.23
CA TYR A 245 4.68 -4.74 11.88
C TYR A 245 5.81 -3.99 12.63
#